data_AF-A0A5R8QAB8-F1
#
_entry.id   AF-A0A5R8QAB8-F1
#
_cell.length_a   1.000
_cell.length_b   1.000
_cell.length_c   1.000
_cell.angle_alpha   90.00
_cell.angle_beta   90.00
_cell.angle_gamma   90.00
#
_symmetry.space_group_name_H-M   'P 1'
#
loop_
_entity.id
_entity.type
_entity.pdbx_description
1 polymer ?
#
loop_
_entity_poly.entity_id
_entity_poly.type
_entity_poly.pdbx_seq_one_letter_code
_entity_poly.pdbx_strand_id
1 'polypeptide(L)'
;MDRARIEELFAPFTAVSVKRMFSGHGVYVDGLFFAIEAGGEIYLKADRHSAPQFQAAGCRPFTYQGKDRPITISYWSLPDCALEDDDELIRWAKLAVEAALRAGEKNRSRPSESPRRQEAGGRRQRSLTRR
;
A
#
# COMPACT_ATOMS: atom_id res chain seq x y z
N MET A 1 -10.71 6.52 -7.20
CA MET A 1 -11.59 5.70 -6.34
C MET A 1 -11.53 6.25 -4.93
N ASP A 2 -12.65 6.31 -4.21
CA ASP A 2 -12.68 6.85 -2.85
C ASP A 2 -12.30 5.80 -1.80
N ARG A 3 -11.87 6.27 -0.63
CA ARG A 3 -11.46 5.43 0.50
C ARG A 3 -12.44 4.29 0.79
N ALA A 4 -13.73 4.60 0.95
CA ALA A 4 -14.73 3.60 1.35
C ALA A 4 -14.80 2.43 0.36
N ARG A 5 -14.75 2.74 -0.94
CA ARG A 5 -14.79 1.73 -2.00
C ARG A 5 -13.55 0.84 -2.01
N ILE A 6 -12.40 1.39 -1.61
CA ILE A 6 -11.16 0.61 -1.43
C ILE A 6 -11.31 -0.34 -0.23
N GLU A 7 -11.84 0.15 0.89
CA GLU A 7 -12.10 -0.66 2.10
C GLU A 7 -13.10 -1.79 1.81
N GLU A 8 -14.16 -1.50 1.06
CA GLU A 8 -15.17 -2.48 0.62
C GLU A 8 -14.57 -3.54 -0.31
N LEU A 9 -13.73 -3.13 -1.26
CA LEU A 9 -13.06 -4.07 -2.16
C LEU A 9 -12.23 -5.08 -1.36
N PHE A 10 -11.47 -4.64 -0.37
CA PHE A 10 -10.62 -5.54 0.43
C PHE A 10 -11.33 -6.20 1.63
N ALA A 11 -12.59 -5.88 1.89
CA ALA A 11 -13.39 -6.48 2.96
C ALA A 11 -13.40 -8.03 2.97
N PRO A 12 -13.53 -8.76 1.84
CA PRO A 12 -13.46 -10.23 1.81
C PRO A 12 -12.09 -10.78 2.21
N PHE A 13 -11.01 -9.99 2.05
CA PHE A 13 -9.66 -10.39 2.44
C PHE A 13 -9.37 -10.09 3.91
N THR A 14 -9.42 -8.82 4.29
CA THR A 14 -9.14 -8.36 5.66
C THR A 14 -9.47 -6.87 5.82
N ALA A 15 -9.62 -6.41 7.06
CA ALA A 15 -9.67 -4.98 7.35
C ALA A 15 -8.37 -4.29 6.91
N VAL A 16 -8.49 -3.32 6.01
CA VAL A 16 -7.38 -2.50 5.51
C VAL A 16 -7.50 -1.06 6.00
N SER A 17 -6.36 -0.40 6.15
CA SER A 17 -6.27 1.04 6.43
C SER A 17 -5.87 1.78 5.17
N VAL A 18 -6.64 2.79 4.80
CA VAL A 18 -6.39 3.59 3.59
C VAL A 18 -5.92 4.99 3.99
N LYS A 19 -4.82 5.45 3.39
CA LYS A 19 -4.22 6.76 3.66
C LYS A 19 -3.99 7.51 2.36
N ARG A 20 -4.44 8.75 2.27
CA ARG A 20 -4.27 9.60 1.08
C ARG A 20 -2.80 9.94 0.84
N MET A 21 -2.31 9.75 -0.39
CA MET A 21 -0.91 9.95 -0.79
C MET A 21 -0.81 10.44 -2.23
N PHE A 22 -0.01 11.48 -2.50
CA PHE A 22 0.46 11.89 -3.85
C PHE A 22 -0.54 11.63 -5.00
N SER A 23 -1.75 12.19 -4.91
CA SER A 23 -2.83 12.07 -5.93
C SER A 23 -3.66 10.78 -5.95
N GLY A 24 -3.47 9.86 -5.00
CA GLY A 24 -4.23 8.63 -4.84
C GLY A 24 -4.34 8.19 -3.37
N HIS A 25 -4.46 6.88 -3.15
CA HIS A 25 -4.62 6.31 -1.82
C HIS A 25 -3.68 5.12 -1.58
N GLY A 26 -2.85 5.18 -0.56
CA GLY A 26 -2.07 4.04 -0.11
C GLY A 26 -2.90 3.11 0.78
N VAL A 27 -2.80 1.80 0.55
CA VAL A 27 -3.53 0.77 1.29
C VAL A 27 -2.56 -0.03 2.15
N TYR A 28 -2.94 -0.21 3.41
CA TYR A 28 -2.15 -0.83 4.45
C TYR A 28 -2.92 -1.97 5.11
N VAL A 29 -2.23 -3.06 5.40
CA VAL A 29 -2.73 -4.14 6.26
C VAL A 29 -1.78 -4.31 7.42
N ASP A 30 -2.27 -4.19 8.66
CA ASP A 30 -1.43 -4.26 9.86
C ASP A 30 -0.18 -3.32 9.82
N GLY A 31 -0.32 -2.15 9.18
CA GLY A 31 0.78 -1.21 8.97
C GLY A 31 1.75 -1.55 7.83
N LEU A 32 1.55 -2.66 7.12
CA LEU A 32 2.30 -3.05 5.93
C LEU A 32 1.72 -2.40 4.68
N PHE A 33 2.56 -1.69 3.94
CA PHE A 33 2.19 -1.10 2.66
C PHE A 33 2.22 -2.14 1.54
N PHE A 34 1.04 -2.55 1.08
CA PHE A 34 0.89 -3.64 0.11
C PHE A 34 0.15 -3.24 -1.17
N ALA A 35 -0.62 -2.16 -1.18
CA ALA A 35 -1.30 -1.68 -2.39
C ALA A 35 -1.39 -0.16 -2.47
N ILE A 36 -1.59 0.36 -3.67
CA ILE A 36 -1.83 1.78 -3.94
C ILE A 36 -2.95 1.92 -4.96
N GLU A 37 -3.84 2.86 -4.71
CA GLU A 37 -4.82 3.35 -5.67
C GLU A 37 -4.24 4.56 -6.39
N ALA A 38 -4.23 4.53 -7.72
CA ALA A 38 -3.78 5.62 -8.55
C ALA A 38 -4.63 5.68 -9.83
N GLY A 39 -5.14 6.87 -10.17
CA GLY A 39 -5.91 7.05 -11.40
C GLY A 39 -7.25 6.28 -11.45
N GLY A 40 -7.78 5.83 -10.32
CA GLY A 40 -9.00 5.01 -10.27
C GLY A 40 -8.76 3.51 -10.24
N GLU A 41 -7.51 3.06 -10.37
CA GLU A 41 -7.14 1.65 -10.39
C GLU A 41 -6.32 1.26 -9.16
N ILE A 42 -6.45 -0.01 -8.74
CA ILE A 42 -5.67 -0.59 -7.66
C ILE A 42 -4.43 -1.25 -8.23
N TYR A 43 -3.30 -0.97 -7.60
CA TYR A 43 -2.01 -1.57 -7.90
C TYR A 43 -1.48 -2.28 -6.66
N LEU A 44 -1.23 -3.58 -6.79
CA LEU A 44 -0.72 -4.45 -5.75
C LEU A 44 0.80 -4.54 -5.80
N LYS A 45 1.44 -4.59 -4.64
CA LYS A 45 2.88 -4.79 -4.55
C LYS A 45 3.25 -6.19 -5.03
N ALA A 46 4.24 -6.28 -5.89
CA ALA A 46 4.84 -7.54 -6.29
C ALA A 46 6.33 -7.55 -5.97
N ASP A 47 6.89 -8.74 -5.82
CA ASP A 47 8.33 -8.94 -5.78
C ASP A 47 8.77 -9.83 -6.94
N ARG A 48 10.06 -10.17 -7.02
CA ARG A 48 10.58 -11.06 -8.08
C ARG A 48 9.89 -12.43 -8.15
N HIS A 49 9.31 -12.90 -7.04
CA HIS A 49 8.62 -14.18 -6.94
C HIS A 49 7.17 -14.07 -7.45
N SER A 50 6.46 -12.98 -7.14
CA SER A 50 5.06 -12.80 -7.54
C SER A 50 4.87 -12.07 -8.87
N ALA A 51 5.82 -11.23 -9.29
CA ALA A 51 5.81 -10.54 -10.58
C ALA A 51 5.49 -11.42 -11.81
N PRO A 52 6.07 -12.64 -11.98
CA PRO A 52 5.70 -13.50 -13.11
C PRO A 52 4.23 -13.94 -13.09
N GLN A 53 3.61 -14.07 -11.92
CA GLN A 53 2.19 -14.40 -11.81
C GLN A 53 1.34 -13.22 -12.30
N PHE A 54 1.63 -12.00 -11.83
CA PHE A 54 0.94 -10.79 -12.29
C PHE A 54 1.09 -10.59 -13.81
N GLN A 55 2.29 -10.81 -14.34
CA GLN A 55 2.55 -10.73 -15.77
C GLN A 55 1.76 -11.79 -16.57
N ALA A 56 1.68 -13.02 -16.07
CA ALA A 56 0.90 -14.09 -16.70
C ALA A 56 -0.62 -13.80 -16.69
N ALA A 57 -1.10 -13.09 -15.66
CA ALA A 57 -2.48 -12.62 -15.58
C ALA A 57 -2.76 -11.37 -16.44
N GLY A 58 -1.79 -10.89 -17.23
CA GLY A 58 -1.96 -9.71 -18.09
C GLY A 58 -1.93 -8.38 -17.34
N CYS A 59 -1.48 -8.37 -16.08
CA CYS A 59 -1.37 -7.16 -15.28
C CYS A 59 -0.25 -6.24 -15.81
N ARG A 60 -0.37 -4.94 -15.56
CA ARG A 60 0.59 -3.93 -16.01
C ARG A 60 1.38 -3.38 -14.81
N PRO A 61 2.71 -3.24 -14.93
CA PRO A 61 3.48 -2.59 -13.88
C PRO A 61 3.17 -1.10 -13.81
N PHE A 62 3.15 -0.54 -12.62
CA PHE A 62 2.99 0.88 -12.38
C PHE A 62 4.28 1.61 -12.74
N THR A 63 4.21 2.40 -13.80
CA THR A 63 5.30 3.26 -14.25
C THR A 63 4.87 4.71 -14.08
N TYR A 64 5.69 5.51 -13.38
CA TYR A 64 5.48 6.95 -13.29
C TYR A 64 6.62 7.70 -13.98
N GLN A 65 6.31 8.86 -14.54
CA GLN A 65 7.32 9.74 -15.12
C GLN A 65 8.15 10.34 -13.98
N GLY A 66 9.39 9.90 -13.86
CA GLY A 66 10.39 10.54 -13.00
C GLY A 66 10.88 11.84 -13.65
N LYS A 67 11.70 12.57 -12.89
CA LYS A 67 12.23 13.89 -13.27
C LYS A 67 13.13 13.88 -14.52
N ASP A 68 13.66 12.71 -14.89
CA ASP A 68 14.56 12.49 -16.03
C ASP A 68 14.21 11.21 -16.81
N ARG A 69 13.76 10.16 -16.11
CA ARG A 69 13.40 8.86 -16.72
C ARG A 69 12.16 8.25 -16.08
N PRO A 70 11.38 7.45 -16.82
CA PRO A 70 10.27 6.68 -16.25
C PRO A 70 10.81 5.72 -15.19
N ILE A 71 10.24 5.78 -13.99
CA ILE A 71 10.55 4.87 -12.89
C ILE A 71 9.43 3.86 -12.82
N THR A 72 9.80 2.60 -13.04
CA THR A 72 8.89 1.47 -12.84
C THR A 72 9.12 0.93 -11.44
N ILE A 73 8.05 0.91 -10.65
CA ILE A 73 8.06 0.31 -9.32
C ILE A 73 7.37 -1.03 -9.37
N SER A 74 7.69 -1.90 -8.41
CA SER A 74 7.14 -3.25 -8.32
C SER A 74 5.69 -3.25 -7.79
N TYR A 75 4.83 -2.45 -8.41
CA TYR A 75 3.39 -2.47 -8.20
C TYR A 75 2.75 -2.84 -9.53
N TRP A 76 1.76 -3.71 -9.51
CA TRP A 76 1.10 -4.24 -10.69
C TRP A 76 -0.39 -4.02 -10.58
N SER A 77 -1.04 -3.69 -11.69
CA SER A 77 -2.49 -3.51 -11.72
C SER A 77 -3.19 -4.77 -11.21
N LEU A 78 -4.31 -4.59 -10.52
CA LEU A 78 -5.17 -5.69 -10.14
C LEU A 78 -5.73 -6.38 -11.41
N PRO A 79 -5.69 -7.72 -11.52
CA PRO A 79 -6.29 -8.41 -12.66
C PRO A 79 -7.82 -8.30 -12.62
N ASP A 80 -8.45 -8.31 -13.78
CA ASP A 80 -9.91 -8.20 -13.92
C ASP A 80 -10.64 -9.33 -13.18
N CYS A 81 -10.08 -10.55 -13.21
CA CYS A 81 -10.59 -11.69 -12.45
C CYS A 81 -10.71 -11.40 -10.94
N ALA A 82 -9.83 -10.57 -10.38
CA ALA A 82 -9.88 -10.19 -8.97
C ALA A 82 -10.86 -9.04 -8.67
N LEU A 83 -11.40 -8.39 -9.70
CA LEU A 83 -12.52 -7.45 -9.54
C LEU A 83 -13.86 -8.18 -9.58
N GLU A 84 -13.94 -9.31 -10.28
CA GLU A 84 -15.16 -10.12 -10.42
C GLU A 84 -15.26 -11.26 -9.40
N ASP A 85 -14.13 -11.77 -8.89
CA ASP A 85 -14.07 -12.92 -7.98
C ASP A 85 -13.30 -12.60 -6.69
N ASP A 86 -13.98 -12.79 -5.55
CA ASP A 86 -13.43 -12.52 -4.22
C ASP A 86 -12.27 -13.48 -3.86
N ASP A 87 -12.28 -14.74 -4.31
CA ASP A 87 -11.21 -15.70 -4.01
C ASP A 87 -9.92 -15.33 -4.75
N GLU A 88 -10.04 -14.93 -6.01
CA GLU A 88 -8.94 -14.37 -6.78
C GLU A 88 -8.41 -13.10 -6.09
N LEU A 89 -9.28 -12.17 -5.69
CA LEU A 89 -8.86 -10.97 -4.97
C LEU A 89 -8.05 -11.30 -3.72
N ILE A 90 -8.56 -12.23 -2.90
CA ILE A 90 -7.88 -12.71 -1.70
C ILE A 90 -6.51 -13.29 -2.04
N ARG A 91 -6.40 -14.10 -3.11
CA ARG A 91 -5.16 -14.70 -3.57
C ARG A 91 -4.13 -13.64 -3.96
N TRP A 92 -4.52 -12.67 -4.78
CA TRP A 92 -3.63 -11.60 -5.24
C TRP A 92 -3.24 -10.66 -4.10
N ALA A 93 -4.16 -10.33 -3.20
CA ALA A 93 -3.87 -9.54 -2.01
C ALA A 93 -2.86 -10.26 -1.10
N LYS A 94 -3.03 -11.57 -0.84
CA LYS A 94 -2.07 -12.37 -0.08
C LYS A 94 -0.67 -12.31 -0.67
N LEU A 95 -0.53 -12.52 -1.99
CA LEU A 95 0.77 -12.43 -2.68
C LEU A 95 1.42 -11.05 -2.49
N ALA A 96 0.63 -9.99 -2.47
CA ALA A 96 1.11 -8.64 -2.26
C ALA A 96 1.56 -8.36 -0.82
N VAL A 97 0.82 -8.88 0.17
CA VAL A 97 1.22 -8.82 1.58
C VAL A 97 2.52 -9.59 1.80
N GLU A 98 2.65 -10.78 1.25
CA GLU A 98 3.88 -11.56 1.31
C GLU A 98 5.07 -10.84 0.67
N ALA A 99 4.85 -10.19 -0.48
CA ALA A 99 5.87 -9.36 -1.12
C ALA A 99 6.25 -8.15 -0.24
N ALA A 100 5.28 -7.52 0.43
CA ALA A 100 5.52 -6.44 1.37
C ALA A 100 6.31 -6.89 2.60
N LEU A 101 5.99 -8.07 3.14
CA LEU A 101 6.72 -8.70 4.26
C LEU A 101 8.17 -8.99 3.87
N ARG A 102 8.41 -9.67 2.74
CA ARG A 102 9.77 -9.96 2.23
C ARG A 102 10.60 -8.68 2.01
N ALA A 103 9.96 -7.61 1.54
CA ALA A 103 10.60 -6.31 1.41
C ALA A 103 10.93 -5.68 2.77
N GLY A 104 10.03 -5.82 3.75
CA GLY A 104 10.24 -5.38 5.14
C GLY A 104 11.34 -6.16 5.86
N GLU A 105 11.47 -7.47 5.64
CA GLU A 105 12.54 -8.31 6.18
C GLU A 105 13.91 -7.92 5.61
N LYS A 106 14.00 -7.68 4.30
CA LYS A 106 15.21 -7.09 3.69
C LYS A 106 15.55 -5.73 4.28
N ASN A 107 14.53 -4.93 4.62
CA ASN A 107 14.70 -3.62 5.24
C ASN A 107 14.98 -3.70 6.74
N ARG A 108 14.71 -4.82 7.44
CA ARG A 108 15.13 -5.01 8.85
C ARG A 108 16.65 -5.08 8.99
N SER A 109 17.38 -5.27 7.88
CA SER A 109 18.84 -5.17 7.79
C SER A 109 19.35 -3.74 7.50
N ARG A 110 18.47 -2.75 7.22
CA ARG A 110 18.83 -1.33 7.05
C ARG A 110 17.74 -0.45 7.68
N PRO A 111 17.98 0.22 8.82
CA PRO A 111 16.93 0.94 9.53
C PRO A 111 16.39 2.10 8.66
N SER A 112 15.27 1.87 7.97
CA SER A 112 14.55 2.93 7.29
C SER A 112 13.35 3.29 8.15
N GLU A 113 13.56 4.30 9.01
CA GLU A 113 12.51 5.02 9.71
C GLU A 113 11.40 5.42 8.72
N SER A 114 10.22 4.86 8.89
CA SER A 114 8.99 5.49 8.45
C SER A 114 8.49 6.33 9.63
N PRO A 115 8.27 7.64 9.47
CA PRO A 115 8.11 8.55 10.59
C PRO A 115 6.85 8.19 11.37
N ARG A 116 7.04 7.89 12.66
CA ARG A 116 5.95 7.78 13.62
C ARG A 116 5.15 9.07 13.55
N ARG A 117 3.84 8.90 13.34
CA ARG A 117 2.80 9.90 13.52
C ARG A 117 3.09 10.70 14.79
N GLN A 118 3.55 11.94 14.65
CA GLN A 118 3.67 12.85 15.79
C GLN A 118 2.25 13.24 16.21
N GLU A 119 1.80 12.64 17.31
CA GLU A 119 0.60 13.05 18.02
C GLU A 119 0.85 14.45 18.59
N ALA A 120 0.27 15.48 17.95
CA ALA A 120 0.25 16.83 18.46
C ALA A 120 -0.74 16.93 19.64
N GLY A 121 -0.36 16.36 20.79
CA GLY A 121 -1.02 16.57 22.07
C GLY A 121 -0.47 17.80 22.79
N GLY A 122 -0.86 18.99 22.33
CA GLY A 122 -0.51 20.25 22.99
C GLY A 122 -1.23 20.40 24.34
N ARG A 123 -0.65 19.86 25.42
CA ARG A 123 -1.07 20.16 26.80
C ARG A 123 -0.01 20.99 27.50
N ARG A 124 -0.11 22.32 27.43
CA ARG A 124 0.58 23.24 28.33
C ARG A 124 -0.33 24.43 28.66
N GLN A 125 -1.10 24.31 29.74
CA GLN A 125 -1.42 25.48 30.55
C GLN A 125 -0.67 25.32 31.87
N ARG A 126 0.23 26.28 32.09
CA ARG A 126 1.24 26.32 33.14
C ARG A 126 0.58 26.71 34.46
N SER A 127 0.79 25.93 35.51
CA SER A 127 0.52 26.30 36.89
C SER A 127 1.71 27.07 37.47
N LEU A 128 1.41 28.18 38.13
CA LEU A 128 2.06 28.88 39.26
C LEU A 128 3.56 28.69 39.55
N THR A 129 4.24 29.80 39.85
CA THR A 129 5.01 30.09 41.10
C THR A 129 5.62 31.50 40.96
N ARG A 130 5.13 32.50 41.70
CA ARG A 130 5.64 33.01 43.00
C ARG A 130 7.08 33.55 42.90
N ARG A 131 7.27 34.76 43.41
CA ARG A 131 8.37 35.68 43.09
C ARG A 131 8.04 37.07 43.57
#